data_AF-A0A523ZDI7-F1
#
_entry.id   AF-A0A523ZDI7-F1
#
_cell.length_a   1.000
_cell.length_b   1.000
_cell.length_c   1.000
_cell.angle_alpha   90.00
_cell.angle_beta   90.00
_cell.angle_gamma   90.00
#
_symmetry.space_group_name_H-M   'P 1'
#
loop_
_entity.id
_entity.type
_entity.pdbx_description
1 polymer ?
#
loop_
_entity_poly.entity_id
_entity_poly.type
_entity_poly.pdbx_seq_one_letter_code
_entity_poly.pdbx_strand_id
1 'polypeptide(L)'
;MSAVNVSEHLARFVAEAESVPEEAIVQAKRALLDTLGVALAGSREESARVVAEWVRERGGREEATVLGQRFRAPAAEAALVNGTAGHALDYDDVSLPMRGHPSAPLLPAVLAVGEKAGGSGRDLLTAFVMGFEVEA
;
A
#
# COMPACT_ATOMS: atom_id res chain seq x y z
N MET A 1 32.82 -14.74 -11.88
CA MET A 1 31.48 -14.47 -11.35
C MET A 1 31.07 -13.12 -11.87
N SER A 2 29.92 -13.01 -12.56
CA SER A 2 29.38 -11.69 -12.93
C SER A 2 29.11 -10.91 -11.65
N ALA A 3 29.50 -9.64 -11.61
CA ALA A 3 29.18 -8.78 -10.46
C ALA A 3 27.66 -8.71 -10.31
N VAL A 4 27.16 -8.86 -9.08
CA VAL A 4 25.74 -8.70 -8.76
C VAL A 4 25.35 -7.27 -9.13
N ASN A 5 24.36 -7.13 -10.02
CA ASN A 5 23.88 -5.81 -10.40
C ASN A 5 22.91 -5.24 -9.35
N VAL A 6 22.60 -3.94 -9.43
CA VAL A 6 21.76 -3.26 -8.43
C VAL A 6 20.38 -3.91 -8.29
N SER A 7 19.77 -4.31 -9.40
CA SER A 7 18.45 -4.97 -9.39
C SER A 7 18.49 -6.34 -8.72
N GLU A 8 19.54 -7.13 -8.97
CA GLU A 8 19.76 -8.40 -8.28
C GLU A 8 20.00 -8.21 -6.77
N HIS A 9 20.70 -7.13 -6.39
CA HIS A 9 20.93 -6.80 -4.99
C HIS A 9 19.62 -6.46 -4.27
N LEU A 10 18.79 -5.58 -4.85
CA LEU A 10 17.48 -5.21 -4.30
C LEU A 10 16.53 -6.41 -4.24
N ALA A 11 16.46 -7.22 -5.30
CA ALA A 11 15.62 -8.41 -5.31
C ALA A 11 16.01 -9.40 -4.21
N ARG A 12 17.33 -9.58 -3.98
CA ARG A 12 17.83 -10.42 -2.89
C ARG A 12 17.49 -9.85 -1.52
N PHE A 13 17.71 -8.55 -1.32
CA PHE A 13 17.34 -7.85 -0.10
C PHE A 13 15.87 -8.06 0.27
N VAL A 14 14.96 -7.96 -0.71
CA VAL A 14 13.53 -8.20 -0.49
C VAL A 14 13.22 -9.67 -0.21
N ALA A 15 13.79 -10.59 -1.00
CA ALA A 15 13.48 -12.02 -0.90
C ALA A 15 14.03 -12.68 0.38
N GLU A 16 15.14 -12.17 0.93
CA GLU A 16 15.80 -12.72 2.11
C GLU A 16 15.38 -12.01 3.42
N ALA A 17 14.37 -11.14 3.38
CA ALA A 17 13.90 -10.43 4.56
C ALA A 17 13.13 -11.34 5.54
N GLU A 18 13.83 -11.84 6.56
CA GLU A 18 13.23 -12.70 7.60
C GLU A 18 12.60 -11.90 8.76
N SER A 19 13.17 -10.74 9.06
CA SER A 19 12.72 -9.87 10.14
C SER A 19 13.08 -8.42 9.86
N VAL A 20 12.22 -7.51 10.33
CA VAL A 20 12.46 -6.07 10.25
C VAL A 20 12.75 -5.52 11.66
N PRO A 21 13.59 -4.47 11.79
CA PRO A 21 13.89 -3.86 13.08
C PRO A 21 12.64 -3.42 13.83
N GLU A 22 12.64 -3.52 15.15
CA GLU A 22 11.47 -3.18 15.97
C GLU A 22 11.11 -1.69 15.84
N GLU A 23 12.11 -0.82 15.69
CA GLU A 23 11.91 0.60 15.43
C GLU A 23 11.18 0.83 14.10
N ALA A 24 11.52 0.07 13.07
CA ALA A 24 10.87 0.14 11.76
C ALA A 24 9.40 -0.31 11.85
N ILE A 25 9.12 -1.36 12.64
CA ILE A 25 7.74 -1.80 12.92
C ILE A 25 6.93 -0.69 13.61
N VAL A 26 7.52 0.02 14.57
CA VAL A 26 6.83 1.13 15.25
C VAL A 26 6.46 2.24 14.28
N GLN A 27 7.38 2.63 13.37
CA GLN A 27 7.07 3.65 12.37
C GLN A 27 6.06 3.16 11.34
N ALA A 28 6.19 1.91 10.86
CA ALA A 28 5.24 1.32 9.93
C ALA A 28 3.81 1.33 10.49
N LYS A 29 3.61 0.98 11.77
CA LYS A 29 2.29 1.05 12.41
C LYS A 29 1.71 2.47 12.42
N ARG A 30 2.55 3.50 12.62
CA ARG A 30 2.11 4.90 12.60
C ARG A 30 1.73 5.34 11.18
N ALA A 31 2.59 5.07 10.21
CA ALA A 31 2.35 5.38 8.81
C ALA A 31 1.06 4.69 8.30
N LEU A 32 0.91 3.38 8.55
CA LEU A 32 -0.29 2.63 8.18
C LEU A 32 -1.57 3.21 8.81
N LEU A 33 -1.52 3.59 10.10
CA LEU A 33 -2.67 4.19 10.79
C LEU A 33 -3.02 5.56 10.20
N ASP A 34 -2.02 6.39 9.95
CA ASP A 34 -2.17 7.70 9.34
C ASP A 34 -2.77 7.59 7.93
N THR A 35 -2.13 6.82 7.05
CA THR A 35 -2.58 6.63 5.66
C THR A 35 -3.96 5.99 5.58
N LEU A 36 -4.31 5.08 6.48
CA LEU A 36 -5.67 4.53 6.55
C LEU A 36 -6.69 5.64 6.90
N GLY A 37 -6.37 6.51 7.84
CA GLY A 37 -7.20 7.66 8.20
C GLY A 37 -7.40 8.62 7.01
N VAL A 38 -6.30 8.97 6.33
CA VAL A 38 -6.31 9.82 5.14
C VAL A 38 -7.13 9.19 4.02
N ALA A 39 -6.92 7.90 3.72
CA ALA A 39 -7.67 7.20 2.68
C ALA A 39 -9.18 7.13 2.99
N LEU A 40 -9.57 6.97 4.26
CA LEU A 40 -10.98 7.00 4.64
C LEU A 40 -11.59 8.40 4.45
N ALA A 41 -10.86 9.47 4.78
CA ALA A 41 -11.30 10.84 4.50
C ALA A 41 -11.41 11.07 2.98
N GLY A 42 -10.35 10.76 2.23
CA GLY A 42 -10.26 10.93 0.78
C GLY A 42 -11.21 10.06 -0.04
N SER A 43 -11.70 8.95 0.50
CA SER A 43 -12.70 8.09 -0.17
C SER A 43 -14.02 8.81 -0.50
N ARG A 44 -14.26 9.95 0.13
CA ARG A 44 -15.44 10.80 -0.05
C ARG A 44 -15.28 11.83 -1.16
N GLU A 45 -14.04 12.07 -1.60
CA GLU A 45 -13.71 13.02 -2.65
C GLU A 45 -14.11 12.49 -4.03
N GLU A 46 -14.37 13.43 -4.95
CA GLU A 46 -14.83 13.11 -6.31
C GLU A 46 -13.86 12.19 -7.04
N SER A 47 -12.55 12.43 -6.92
CA SER A 47 -11.50 11.62 -7.54
C SER A 47 -11.61 10.14 -7.15
N ALA A 48 -11.73 9.85 -5.86
CA ALA A 48 -11.88 8.48 -5.36
C ALA A 48 -13.21 7.85 -5.79
N ARG A 49 -14.30 8.63 -5.78
CA ARG A 49 -15.63 8.15 -6.16
C ARG A 49 -15.74 7.76 -7.63
N VAL A 50 -15.19 8.58 -8.52
CA VAL A 50 -15.17 8.29 -9.97
C VAL A 50 -14.44 6.99 -10.26
N VAL A 51 -13.27 6.78 -9.66
CA VAL A 51 -12.50 5.54 -9.82
C VAL A 51 -13.24 4.35 -9.20
N ALA A 52 -13.86 4.52 -8.03
CA ALA A 52 -14.65 3.47 -7.37
C ALA A 52 -15.87 3.05 -8.20
N GLU A 53 -16.56 4.00 -8.82
CA GLU A 53 -17.70 3.74 -9.72
C GLU A 53 -17.25 2.96 -10.96
N TRP A 54 -16.16 3.39 -11.60
CA TRP A 54 -15.57 2.67 -12.74
C TRP A 54 -15.17 1.23 -12.39
N VAL A 55 -14.55 1.00 -11.23
CA VAL A 55 -14.22 -0.35 -10.76
C VAL A 55 -15.49 -1.17 -10.49
N ARG A 56 -16.50 -0.57 -9.86
CA ARG A 56 -17.77 -1.24 -9.55
C ARG A 56 -18.50 -1.70 -10.80
N GLU A 57 -18.53 -0.87 -11.85
CA GLU A 57 -19.14 -1.20 -13.14
C GLU A 57 -18.42 -2.34 -13.87
N ARG A 58 -17.09 -2.39 -13.78
CA ARG A 58 -16.28 -3.47 -14.37
C ARG A 58 -16.50 -4.81 -13.67
N GLY A 59 -16.80 -4.79 -12.37
CA GLY A 59 -16.96 -5.99 -11.56
C GLY A 59 -15.67 -6.82 -11.49
N GLY A 60 -15.82 -8.09 -11.10
CA GLY A 60 -14.71 -9.04 -10.98
C GLY A 60 -14.76 -9.86 -9.70
N ARG A 61 -13.63 -10.48 -9.34
CA ARG A 61 -13.51 -11.26 -8.12
C ARG A 61 -13.45 -10.35 -6.89
N GLU A 62 -14.15 -10.71 -5.83
CA GLU A 62 -14.12 -9.99 -4.55
C GLU A 62 -12.88 -10.38 -3.73
N GLU A 63 -11.71 -9.85 -4.11
CA GLU A 63 -10.43 -10.23 -3.53
C GLU A 63 -9.98 -9.31 -2.39
N ALA A 64 -10.31 -8.01 -2.47
CA ALA A 64 -9.89 -7.01 -1.49
C ALA A 64 -10.92 -5.89 -1.27
N THR A 65 -10.91 -5.29 -0.09
CA THR A 65 -11.81 -4.21 0.33
C THR A 65 -11.49 -2.88 -0.36
N VAL A 66 -12.54 -2.20 -0.85
CA VAL A 66 -12.47 -0.80 -1.25
C VAL A 66 -12.87 0.09 -0.07
N LEU A 67 -11.89 0.80 0.49
CA LEU A 67 -12.02 1.61 1.69
C LEU A 67 -13.11 2.68 1.52
N GLY A 68 -13.99 2.79 2.51
CA GLY A 68 -15.09 3.77 2.51
C GLY A 68 -16.24 3.50 1.53
N GLN A 69 -16.14 2.48 0.65
CA GLN A 69 -17.10 2.28 -0.45
C GLN A 69 -18.06 1.08 -0.27
N ARG A 70 -17.91 0.29 0.80
CA ARG A 70 -18.77 -0.88 1.14
C ARG A 70 -18.86 -1.97 0.06
N PHE A 71 -17.80 -2.20 -0.71
CA PHE A 71 -17.71 -3.33 -1.63
C PHE A 71 -16.28 -3.88 -1.71
N ARG A 72 -16.11 -5.04 -2.34
CA ARG A 72 -14.82 -5.65 -2.62
C ARG A 72 -14.59 -5.75 -4.13
N ALA A 73 -13.34 -5.67 -4.55
CA ALA A 73 -12.93 -5.69 -5.95
C ALA A 73 -11.73 -6.62 -6.14
N PRO A 74 -11.29 -6.91 -7.38
CA PRO A 74 -10.02 -7.62 -7.56
C PRO A 74 -8.88 -6.78 -6.96
N ALA A 75 -7.83 -7.44 -6.48
CA ALA A 75 -6.89 -6.79 -5.56
C ALA A 75 -6.19 -5.57 -6.17
N ALA A 76 -5.86 -5.61 -7.46
CA ALA A 76 -5.22 -4.49 -8.15
C ALA A 76 -6.15 -3.26 -8.24
N GLU A 77 -7.42 -3.49 -8.55
CA GLU A 77 -8.44 -2.45 -8.63
C GLU A 77 -8.79 -1.87 -7.26
N ALA A 78 -8.86 -2.70 -6.22
CA ALA A 78 -9.02 -2.21 -4.85
C ALA A 78 -7.85 -1.32 -4.43
N ALA A 79 -6.61 -1.74 -4.72
CA ALA A 79 -5.42 -0.92 -4.47
C ALA A 79 -5.46 0.41 -5.24
N LEU A 80 -5.88 0.41 -6.50
CA LEU A 80 -6.03 1.62 -7.31
C LEU A 80 -7.00 2.62 -6.68
N VAL A 81 -8.19 2.18 -6.27
CA VAL A 81 -9.18 3.06 -5.63
C VAL A 81 -8.66 3.56 -4.28
N ASN A 82 -8.11 2.67 -3.46
CA ASN A 82 -7.62 3.00 -2.13
C ASN A 82 -6.42 3.97 -2.18
N GLY A 83 -5.53 3.84 -3.16
CA GLY A 83 -4.42 4.78 -3.38
C GLY A 83 -4.89 6.12 -3.92
N THR A 84 -5.88 6.12 -4.82
CA THR A 84 -6.53 7.36 -5.27
C THR A 84 -7.13 8.10 -4.07
N ALA A 85 -7.82 7.39 -3.18
CA ALA A 85 -8.35 7.96 -1.94
C ALA A 85 -7.25 8.41 -0.97
N GLY A 86 -6.18 7.63 -0.85
CA GLY A 86 -5.03 7.93 0.03
C GLY A 86 -4.32 9.24 -0.29
N HIS A 87 -4.36 9.70 -1.53
CA HIS A 87 -3.72 10.94 -1.97
C HIS A 87 -4.72 12.03 -2.43
N ALA A 88 -6.03 11.81 -2.25
CA ALA A 88 -7.06 12.73 -2.77
C ALA A 88 -7.04 14.13 -2.13
N LEU A 89 -6.51 14.23 -0.90
CA LEU A 89 -6.53 15.44 -0.08
C LEU A 89 -5.16 16.09 0.10
N ASP A 90 -4.09 15.51 -0.45
CA ASP A 90 -2.70 15.93 -0.22
C ASP A 90 -2.37 16.03 1.30
N TYR A 91 -2.85 15.04 2.06
CA TYR A 91 -2.77 14.98 3.54
C TYR A 91 -1.93 13.79 4.03
N ASP A 92 -1.50 12.93 3.12
CA ASP A 92 -0.64 11.78 3.35
C ASP A 92 0.79 12.18 3.70
N ASP A 93 1.54 11.22 4.25
CA ASP A 93 2.89 11.44 4.74
C ASP A 93 3.89 11.81 3.64
N VAL A 94 5.04 12.35 4.06
CA VAL A 94 6.13 12.76 3.18
C VAL A 94 7.44 12.17 3.67
N SER A 95 8.21 11.59 2.75
CA SER A 95 9.59 11.17 2.96
C SER A 95 10.54 12.14 2.27
N LEU A 96 11.43 12.78 3.04
CA LEU A 96 12.43 13.71 2.51
C LEU A 96 13.51 13.02 1.64
N PRO A 97 14.04 11.83 2.00
CA PRO A 97 14.94 11.08 1.12
C PRO A 97 14.33 10.80 -0.25
N MET A 98 13.10 10.29 -0.27
CA MET A 98 12.36 9.97 -1.51
C MET A 98 11.86 11.23 -2.25
N ARG A 99 11.64 12.33 -1.53
CA ARG A 99 10.98 13.56 -2.01
C ARG A 99 9.56 13.31 -2.54
N GLY A 100 8.76 12.56 -1.79
CA GLY A 100 7.37 12.28 -2.15
C GLY A 100 6.59 11.58 -1.02
N HIS A 101 5.53 10.87 -1.40
CA HIS A 101 4.56 10.26 -0.48
C HIS A 101 4.64 8.73 -0.52
N PRO A 102 5.43 8.09 0.36
CA PRO A 102 5.73 6.66 0.26
C PRO A 102 4.54 5.77 0.66
N SER A 103 3.75 6.19 1.65
CA SER A 103 2.73 5.32 2.22
C SER A 103 1.45 5.26 1.38
N ALA A 104 1.15 6.33 0.64
CA ALA A 104 -0.03 6.44 -0.21
C ALA A 104 -0.15 5.35 -1.29
N PRO A 105 0.93 4.96 -2.02
CA PRO A 105 0.89 3.80 -2.90
C PRO A 105 1.10 2.46 -2.15
N LEU A 106 1.91 2.44 -1.09
CA LEU A 106 2.29 1.20 -0.41
C LEU A 106 1.15 0.56 0.38
N LEU A 107 0.46 1.31 1.25
CA LEU A 107 -0.63 0.77 2.08
C LEU A 107 -1.71 0.08 1.22
N PRO A 108 -2.27 0.73 0.17
CA PRO A 108 -3.26 0.10 -0.70
C PRO A 108 -2.80 -1.21 -1.33
N ALA A 109 -1.55 -1.26 -1.80
CA ALA A 109 -0.99 -2.42 -2.46
C ALA A 109 -0.83 -3.60 -1.49
N VAL A 110 -0.17 -3.37 -0.34
CA VAL A 110 0.09 -4.44 0.64
C VAL A 110 -1.20 -4.91 1.32
N LEU A 111 -2.15 -4.00 1.56
CA LEU A 111 -3.45 -4.35 2.14
C LEU A 111 -4.26 -5.22 1.17
N ALA A 112 -4.32 -4.83 -0.11
CA ALA A 112 -5.11 -5.57 -1.09
C ALA A 112 -4.54 -6.97 -1.38
N VAL A 113 -3.22 -7.09 -1.53
CA VAL A 113 -2.55 -8.39 -1.69
C VAL A 113 -2.66 -9.21 -0.40
N GLY A 114 -2.51 -8.58 0.76
CA GLY A 114 -2.67 -9.22 2.07
C GLY A 114 -4.06 -9.83 2.25
N GLU A 115 -5.14 -9.08 1.97
CA GLU A 115 -6.50 -9.62 2.02
C GLU A 115 -6.71 -10.79 1.04
N LYS A 116 -6.23 -10.65 -0.19
CA LYS A 116 -6.35 -11.70 -1.21
C LYS A 116 -5.63 -12.99 -0.81
N ALA A 117 -4.46 -12.87 -0.19
CA ALA A 117 -3.64 -13.99 0.21
C ALA A 117 -4.01 -14.57 1.59
N GLY A 118 -4.89 -13.91 2.36
CA GLY A 118 -5.15 -14.25 3.75
C GLY A 118 -3.95 -14.01 4.67
N GLY A 119 -3.15 -12.98 4.36
CA GLY A 119 -1.94 -12.63 5.09
C GLY A 119 -2.21 -12.12 6.51
N SER A 120 -1.23 -12.30 7.39
CA SER A 120 -1.30 -11.81 8.77
C SER A 120 -0.89 -10.34 8.88
N GLY A 121 -1.19 -9.71 10.02
CA GLY A 121 -0.68 -8.36 10.30
C GLY A 121 0.85 -8.28 10.35
N ARG A 122 1.54 -9.38 10.67
CA ARG A 122 3.00 -9.45 10.59
C ARG A 122 3.48 -9.40 9.14
N ASP A 123 2.83 -10.15 8.26
CA ASP A 123 3.17 -10.15 6.82
C ASP A 123 2.97 -8.76 6.22
N LEU A 124 1.87 -8.09 6.59
CA LEU A 124 1.58 -6.72 6.16
C LEU A 124 2.66 -5.73 6.62
N LEU A 125 3.07 -5.80 7.90
CA LEU A 125 4.11 -4.92 8.43
C LEU A 125 5.46 -5.16 7.76
N THR A 126 5.86 -6.42 7.58
CA THR A 126 7.10 -6.77 6.89
C THR A 126 7.06 -6.26 5.45
N ALA A 127 5.99 -6.54 4.70
CA ALA A 127 5.85 -6.11 3.31
C ALA A 127 5.89 -4.57 3.17
N PHE A 128 5.23 -3.85 4.08
CA PHE A 128 5.23 -2.40 4.09
C PHE A 128 6.62 -1.83 4.34
N VAL A 129 7.34 -2.32 5.37
CA VAL A 129 8.71 -1.86 5.66
C VAL A 129 9.66 -2.15 4.51
N MET A 130 9.58 -3.35 3.91
CA MET A 130 10.43 -3.71 2.77
C MET A 130 10.13 -2.86 1.53
N GLY A 131 8.86 -2.55 1.27
CA GLY A 131 8.48 -1.63 0.20
C GLY A 131 9.01 -0.23 0.43
N PHE A 132 8.87 0.28 1.67
CA PHE A 132 9.35 1.61 2.05
C PHE A 132 10.87 1.73 1.88
N GLU A 133 11.64 0.73 2.29
CA GLU A 133 13.10 0.74 2.15
C GLU A 133 13.54 0.66 0.67
N VAL A 134 12.78 0.01 -0.20
CA VAL A 134 13.07 -0.05 -1.65
C VAL A 134 12.85 1.32 -2.32
N GLU A 135 11.95 2.14 -1.79
CA GLU A 135 11.66 3.50 -2.27
C GLU A 135 12.64 4.56 -1.73
N ALA A 136 13.49 4.21 -0.76
CA ALA A 136 14.35 5.13 -0.01
C ALA A 136 15.65 5.56 -0.71
#